data_AF-A0A2D6APZ1-F1
#
_entry.id   AF-A0A2D6APZ1-F1
#
_cell.length_a   1.000
_cell.length_b   1.000
_cell.length_c   1.000
_cell.angle_alpha   90.00
_cell.angle_beta   90.00
_cell.angle_gamma   90.00
#
_symmetry.space_group_name_H-M   'P 1'
#
loop_
_entity.id
_entity.type
_entity.pdbx_description
1 polymer ?
#
loop_
_entity_poly.entity_id
_entity_poly.type
_entity_poly.pdbx_seq_one_letter_code
_entity_poly.pdbx_strand_id
1 'polypeptide(L)'
;MPSLAESYCNITTDLQAVADVSVFDRKRVLPNNWVESGTSGLYYLHNAGFCSAIFMDGAEQTPVSDTPNAMGEWEYQSASDRLDMYIGGSSVADMNSRNWEESEDWATLKQKAVDESADEMRSYLNRPIYPIKNATYQGAAERNYDFILVRINAILAVANLALRTDPERAAEIRALAINDETGQGLLDKLRKREYALWNETTAKTENGIVQVVSQNSSSTGGISDIKMKGPVSTDYDEVRVVVSTAGTVSATYDSTPTAKFDVYVKNADGLKRNKVMSDVVITGAYQLFIYNSEILFGLGVYTLNDEFSVTFRSSEVAIGSIRSGQIYRT
;
A
#
# COMPACT_ATOMS: atom_id res chain seq x y z
N MET A 1 -11.74 -2.19 20.23
CA MET A 1 -11.53 -2.70 18.86
C MET A 1 -10.49 -1.80 18.21
N PRO A 2 -9.41 -2.32 17.63
CA PRO A 2 -8.51 -1.47 16.86
C PRO A 2 -9.30 -0.89 15.69
N SER A 3 -9.19 0.41 15.44
CA SER A 3 -9.85 1.06 14.30
C SER A 3 -9.40 0.36 13.00
N LEU A 4 -10.35 0.07 12.12
CA LEU A 4 -10.12 -0.43 10.75
C LEU A 4 -9.42 0.60 9.83
N ALA A 5 -8.94 1.71 10.38
CA ALA A 5 -8.33 2.81 9.65
C ALA A 5 -6.79 2.62 9.63
N GLU A 6 -6.31 1.58 8.96
CA GLU A 6 -4.88 1.39 8.70
C GLU A 6 -4.48 2.24 7.49
N SER A 7 -3.51 3.14 7.63
CA SER A 7 -2.99 3.93 6.52
C SER A 7 -2.21 3.06 5.53
N TYR A 8 -2.26 3.40 4.24
CA TYR A 8 -1.65 2.57 3.19
C TYR A 8 -0.16 2.84 2.95
N CYS A 9 0.34 3.99 3.41
CA CYS A 9 1.73 4.41 3.19
C CYS A 9 2.39 4.85 4.51
N ASN A 10 3.72 4.95 4.51
CA ASN A 10 4.50 5.40 5.66
C ASN A 10 4.87 6.89 5.57
N ILE A 11 5.19 7.48 6.73
CA ILE A 11 5.57 8.89 6.86
C ILE A 11 7.09 9.15 6.71
N THR A 12 7.87 8.11 6.42
CA THR A 12 9.35 8.17 6.37
C THR A 12 9.88 8.21 4.94
N THR A 13 9.50 7.25 4.11
CA THR A 13 10.03 7.09 2.74
C THR A 13 9.00 7.38 1.66
N ASP A 14 7.73 7.03 1.89
CA ASP A 14 6.74 7.03 0.81
C ASP A 14 6.33 8.45 0.42
N LEU A 15 6.24 9.36 1.41
CA LEU A 15 5.99 10.78 1.18
C LEU A 15 7.17 11.46 0.46
N GLN A 16 8.41 11.13 0.84
CA GLN A 16 9.62 11.67 0.22
C GLN A 16 9.77 11.25 -1.25
N ALA A 17 9.18 10.12 -1.64
CA ALA A 17 9.16 9.66 -3.02
C ALA A 17 8.24 10.49 -3.94
N VAL A 18 7.44 11.42 -3.39
CA VAL A 18 6.55 12.32 -4.15
C VAL A 18 7.14 13.73 -4.22
N ALA A 19 7.52 14.28 -3.07
CA ALA A 19 8.15 15.59 -2.97
C ALA A 19 9.05 15.66 -1.73
N ASP A 20 9.92 16.67 -1.66
CA ASP A 20 10.60 17.00 -0.40
C ASP A 20 9.58 17.58 0.58
N VAL A 21 9.01 16.73 1.42
CA VAL A 21 7.94 17.12 2.34
C VAL A 21 8.40 18.00 3.48
N SER A 22 9.70 18.05 3.76
CA SER A 22 10.28 18.84 4.86
C SER A 22 10.04 20.34 4.67
N VAL A 23 9.87 20.79 3.42
CA VAL A 23 9.60 22.20 3.09
C VAL A 23 8.19 22.65 3.49
N PHE A 24 7.29 21.69 3.75
CA PHE A 24 5.92 21.92 4.20
C PHE A 24 5.80 21.93 5.73
N ASP A 25 6.85 21.55 6.46
CA ASP A 25 6.95 21.72 7.91
C ASP A 25 7.21 23.20 8.23
N ARG A 26 6.16 24.00 8.19
CA ARG A 26 6.22 25.44 8.50
C ARG A 26 5.43 25.73 9.76
N LYS A 27 6.18 26.03 10.80
CA LYS A 27 5.64 26.50 12.07
C LYS A 27 5.13 27.93 11.94
N ARG A 28 4.05 28.25 12.63
CA ARG A 28 3.50 29.61 12.71
C ARG A 28 4.33 30.42 13.71
N VAL A 29 4.95 31.49 13.26
CA VAL A 29 5.64 32.42 14.16
C VAL A 29 4.61 33.16 15.01
N LEU A 30 4.78 33.11 16.33
CA LEU A 30 3.96 33.83 17.30
C LEU A 30 4.42 35.29 17.42
N PRO A 31 3.52 36.22 17.76
CA PRO A 31 3.88 37.62 17.91
C PRO A 31 4.84 37.85 19.09
N ASN A 32 5.75 38.82 18.94
CA ASN A 32 6.72 39.19 19.97
C ASN A 32 6.18 40.30 20.88
N ASN A 33 5.06 40.04 21.56
CA ASN A 33 4.41 40.97 22.48
C ASN A 33 4.10 40.34 23.86
N TRP A 34 5.02 39.52 24.35
CA TRP A 34 4.99 38.93 25.70
C TRP A 34 4.91 40.02 26.78
N VAL A 35 4.19 39.72 27.86
CA VAL A 35 4.05 40.57 29.05
C VAL A 35 4.31 39.78 30.32
N GLU A 36 4.70 40.46 31.40
CA GLU A 36 4.86 39.81 32.70
C GLU A 36 3.50 39.46 33.30
N SER A 37 3.41 38.27 33.89
CA SER A 37 2.20 37.84 34.62
C SER A 37 2.02 38.51 35.97
N GLY A 38 3.07 39.13 36.51
CA GLY A 38 3.18 39.53 37.92
C GLY A 38 3.73 38.44 38.84
N THR A 39 3.91 37.21 38.35
CA THR A 39 4.62 36.11 39.03
C THR A 39 6.02 35.96 38.43
N SER A 40 7.03 35.79 39.29
CA SER A 40 8.43 35.68 38.83
C SER A 40 8.62 34.48 37.90
N GLY A 41 9.19 34.72 36.72
CA GLY A 41 9.48 33.70 35.72
C GLY A 41 8.30 33.29 34.84
N LEU A 42 7.09 33.82 35.07
CA LEU A 42 5.90 33.51 34.28
C LEU A 42 5.51 34.69 33.38
N TYR A 43 5.31 34.41 32.10
CA TYR A 43 4.99 35.38 31.05
C TYR A 43 3.72 34.99 30.33
N TYR A 44 2.99 36.00 29.84
CA TYR A 44 1.78 35.83 29.07
C TYR A 44 1.94 36.36 27.65
N LEU A 45 1.37 35.64 26.70
CA LEU A 45 1.16 36.10 25.34
C LEU A 45 -0.34 36.11 25.06
N HIS A 46 -0.91 37.31 24.89
CA HIS A 46 -2.33 37.49 24.59
C HIS A 46 -2.61 37.42 23.10
N ASN A 47 -3.77 36.86 22.74
CA ASN A 47 -4.19 36.63 21.36
C ASN A 47 -3.17 35.77 20.59
N ALA A 48 -2.65 34.72 21.24
CA ALA A 48 -1.71 33.78 20.64
C ALA A 48 -2.40 32.91 19.55
N GLY A 49 -3.73 32.81 19.59
CA GLY A 49 -4.49 31.80 18.88
C GLY A 49 -4.26 30.41 19.49
N PHE A 50 -5.00 29.42 19.00
CA PHE A 50 -4.85 28.04 19.46
C PHE A 50 -3.40 27.56 19.28
N CYS A 51 -2.82 27.01 20.35
CA CYS A 51 -1.46 26.45 20.35
C CYS A 51 -1.51 24.99 20.82
N SER A 52 -1.00 24.07 20.01
CA SER A 52 -0.92 22.64 20.35
C SER A 52 0.47 22.19 20.78
N ALA A 53 1.52 22.73 20.17
CA ALA A 53 2.90 22.63 20.65
C ALA A 53 3.66 23.93 20.38
N ILE A 54 4.58 24.26 21.28
CA ILE A 54 5.35 25.50 21.28
C ILE A 54 6.83 25.19 21.14
N PHE A 55 7.50 25.94 20.29
CA PHE A 55 8.94 25.90 20.08
C PHE A 55 9.54 27.26 20.40
N MET A 56 10.62 27.25 21.18
CA MET A 56 11.42 28.42 21.52
C MET A 56 12.80 28.22 20.90
N ASP A 57 13.16 29.08 19.95
CA ASP A 57 14.42 28.99 19.19
C ASP A 57 14.67 27.58 18.60
N GLY A 58 13.59 26.91 18.17
CA GLY A 58 13.61 25.57 17.59
C GLY A 58 13.52 24.41 18.60
N ALA A 59 13.61 24.66 19.91
CA ALA A 59 13.45 23.63 20.93
C ALA A 59 11.99 23.53 21.40
N GLU A 60 11.42 22.32 21.39
CA GLU A 60 10.06 22.07 21.88
C GLU A 60 9.96 22.30 23.40
N GLN A 61 8.88 22.94 23.81
CA GLN A 61 8.57 23.26 25.20
C GLN A 61 7.52 22.31 25.77
N THR A 62 7.54 22.07 27.07
CA THR A 62 6.74 21.03 27.73
C THR A 62 5.33 21.55 28.04
N PRO A 63 4.26 20.97 27.49
CA PRO A 63 2.90 21.35 27.85
C PRO A 63 2.54 20.84 29.26
N VAL A 64 1.86 21.66 30.04
CA VAL A 64 1.29 21.30 31.34
C VAL A 64 -0.20 21.62 31.38
N SER A 65 -0.93 21.01 32.31
CA SER A 65 -2.38 21.25 32.51
C SER A 65 -2.69 22.08 33.76
N ASP A 66 -1.65 22.59 34.41
CA ASP A 66 -1.69 23.49 35.55
C ASP A 66 -0.86 24.73 35.24
N THR A 67 -0.81 25.68 36.18
CA THR A 67 -0.02 26.89 35.99
C THR A 67 1.47 26.54 35.86
N PRO A 68 2.12 26.89 34.71
CA PRO A 68 3.52 26.59 34.48
C PRO A 68 4.43 27.13 35.60
N ASN A 69 5.32 26.27 36.11
CA ASN A 69 6.15 26.61 37.27
C ASN A 69 7.62 26.12 37.18
N ALA A 70 7.96 25.34 36.15
CA ALA A 70 9.32 24.95 35.84
C ALA A 70 9.78 25.44 34.46
N MET A 71 11.11 25.47 34.28
CA MET A 71 11.74 25.98 33.06
C MET A 71 11.20 25.28 31.80
N GLY A 72 10.66 26.07 30.87
CA GLY A 72 10.18 25.57 29.58
C GLY A 72 8.82 24.90 29.65
N GLU A 73 8.05 25.10 30.72
CA GLU A 73 6.66 24.67 30.82
C GLU A 73 5.71 25.73 30.25
N TRP A 74 4.64 25.28 29.58
CA TRP A 74 3.61 26.18 29.06
C TRP A 74 2.21 25.58 29.12
N GLU A 75 1.22 26.47 29.11
CA GLU A 75 -0.20 26.13 29.05
C GLU A 75 -0.94 27.10 28.13
N TYR A 76 -1.84 26.59 27.28
CA TYR A 76 -2.75 27.44 26.50
C TYR A 76 -4.11 27.57 27.19
N GLN A 77 -4.43 28.79 27.63
CA GLN A 77 -5.68 29.15 28.29
C GLN A 77 -6.75 29.50 27.26
N SER A 78 -7.49 28.49 26.80
CA SER A 78 -8.51 28.61 25.75
C SER A 78 -9.61 29.65 26.04
N ALA A 79 -9.98 29.85 27.31
CA ALA A 79 -11.02 30.81 27.71
C ALA A 79 -10.61 32.28 27.51
N SER A 80 -9.31 32.56 27.48
CA SER A 80 -8.77 33.93 27.38
C SER A 80 -7.90 34.15 26.15
N ASP A 81 -7.81 33.16 25.25
CA ASP A 81 -6.89 33.14 24.11
C ASP A 81 -5.48 33.62 24.51
N ARG A 82 -4.92 32.95 25.51
CA ARG A 82 -3.66 33.34 26.16
C ARG A 82 -2.73 32.15 26.30
N LEU A 83 -1.46 32.35 25.96
CA LEU A 83 -0.41 31.38 26.19
C LEU A 83 0.40 31.79 27.43
N ASP A 84 0.51 30.87 28.37
CA ASP A 84 1.24 31.05 29.62
C ASP A 84 2.55 30.26 29.52
N MET A 85 3.68 30.90 29.81
CA MET A 85 5.01 30.29 29.64
C MET A 85 5.90 30.61 30.84
N TYR A 86 6.54 29.59 31.41
CA TYR A 86 7.51 29.75 32.48
C TYR A 86 8.95 29.64 31.96
N ILE A 87 9.71 30.72 32.10
CA ILE A 87 11.15 30.77 31.84
C ILE A 87 11.84 31.46 33.02
N GLY A 88 12.52 30.67 33.85
CA GLY A 88 13.23 31.18 35.03
C GLY A 88 14.38 32.12 34.65
N GLY A 89 14.51 33.25 35.36
CA GLY A 89 15.62 34.19 35.17
C GLY A 89 15.60 34.99 33.86
N SER A 90 14.49 34.98 33.13
CA SER A 90 14.29 35.76 31.90
C SER A 90 13.71 37.16 32.18
N SER A 91 13.44 37.91 31.13
CA SER A 91 12.70 39.18 31.17
C SER A 91 11.78 39.28 29.96
N VAL A 92 10.79 40.18 29.98
CA VAL A 92 9.95 40.43 28.80
C VAL A 92 10.76 40.85 27.57
N ALA A 93 11.86 41.59 27.76
CA ALA A 93 12.73 41.96 26.66
C ALA A 93 13.42 40.74 26.03
N ASP A 94 13.86 39.79 26.86
CA ASP A 94 14.45 38.53 26.40
C ASP A 94 13.38 37.67 25.69
N MET A 95 12.20 37.50 26.30
CA MET A 95 11.06 36.78 25.72
C MET A 95 10.68 37.31 24.33
N ASN A 96 10.64 38.63 24.15
CA ASN A 96 10.33 39.27 22.86
C ASN A 96 11.49 39.27 21.85
N SER A 97 12.70 38.89 22.28
CA SER A 97 13.87 38.74 21.40
C SER A 97 14.04 37.34 20.83
N ARG A 98 13.43 36.33 21.47
CA ARG A 98 13.46 34.93 21.05
C ARG A 98 12.47 34.65 19.92
N ASN A 99 12.75 33.63 19.12
CA ASN A 99 11.82 33.17 18.10
C ASN A 99 10.82 32.19 18.73
N TRP A 100 9.54 32.57 18.72
CA TRP A 100 8.44 31.76 19.21
C TRP A 100 7.66 31.20 18.05
N GLU A 101 7.51 29.89 18.01
CA GLU A 101 6.82 29.20 16.94
C GLU A 101 5.83 28.20 17.50
N GLU A 102 4.69 28.08 16.84
CA GLU A 102 3.64 27.12 17.16
C GLU A 102 3.40 26.22 15.95
N SER A 103 3.29 24.92 16.20
CA SER A 103 2.87 23.94 15.21
C SER A 103 2.57 22.63 15.91
N GLU A 104 1.73 21.80 15.29
CA GLU A 104 1.71 20.37 15.58
C GLU A 104 3.09 19.74 15.27
N ASP A 105 3.48 18.72 16.04
CA ASP A 105 4.69 17.93 15.76
C ASP A 105 4.65 17.38 14.33
N TRP A 106 5.80 17.46 13.64
CA TRP A 106 5.88 17.13 12.22
C TRP A 106 5.57 15.65 11.93
N ALA A 107 5.97 14.73 12.80
CA ALA A 107 5.65 13.32 12.60
C ALA A 107 4.14 13.09 12.74
N THR A 108 3.51 13.74 13.71
CA THR A 108 2.08 13.69 13.96
C THR A 108 1.28 14.30 12.80
N LEU A 109 1.68 15.47 12.30
CA LEU A 109 1.05 16.12 11.15
C LEU A 109 1.11 15.26 9.88
N LYS A 110 2.27 14.66 9.59
CA LYS A 110 2.41 13.72 8.47
C LYS A 110 1.49 12.52 8.62
N GLN A 111 1.40 11.96 9.82
CA GLN A 111 0.56 10.79 10.09
C GLN A 111 -0.91 11.12 9.85
N LYS A 112 -1.38 12.25 10.37
CA LYS A 112 -2.74 12.73 10.15
C LYS A 112 -3.06 12.92 8.67
N ALA A 113 -2.17 13.57 7.91
CA ALA A 113 -2.36 13.76 6.47
C ALA A 113 -2.47 12.43 5.70
N VAL A 114 -1.71 11.42 6.12
CA VAL A 114 -1.72 10.06 5.55
C VAL A 114 -3.01 9.30 5.92
N ASP A 115 -3.53 9.50 7.13
CA ASP A 115 -4.77 8.87 7.60
C ASP A 115 -6.02 9.47 6.92
N GLU A 116 -6.10 10.79 6.85
CA GLU A 116 -7.19 11.51 6.16
C GLU A 116 -7.22 11.15 4.67
N SER A 117 -6.05 11.04 4.03
CA SER A 117 -5.94 10.64 2.62
C SER A 117 -6.39 9.19 2.40
N ALA A 118 -6.13 8.29 3.37
CA ALA A 118 -6.58 6.91 3.29
C ALA A 118 -8.11 6.82 3.40
N ASP A 119 -8.73 7.65 4.23
CA ASP A 119 -10.19 7.76 4.33
C ASP A 119 -10.83 8.35 3.07
N GLU A 120 -10.19 9.35 2.47
CA GLU A 120 -10.60 9.87 1.16
C GLU A 120 -10.60 8.76 0.10
N MET A 121 -9.50 7.99 0.02
CA MET A 121 -9.41 6.86 -0.92
C MET A 121 -10.52 5.83 -0.68
N ARG A 122 -10.84 5.50 0.57
CA ARG A 122 -11.93 4.56 0.91
C ARG A 122 -13.29 5.08 0.47
N SER A 123 -13.54 6.38 0.66
CA SER A 123 -14.80 7.00 0.24
C SER A 123 -14.92 7.10 -1.28
N TYR A 124 -13.81 7.31 -1.98
CA TYR A 124 -13.80 7.47 -3.43
C TYR A 124 -13.88 6.12 -4.16
N LEU A 125 -13.25 5.09 -3.60
CA LEU A 125 -13.23 3.76 -4.16
C LEU A 125 -14.51 3.00 -3.75
N ASN A 126 -15.43 2.80 -4.70
CA ASN A 126 -16.65 2.00 -4.48
C ASN A 126 -16.39 0.49 -4.42
N ARG A 127 -15.29 0.05 -3.80
CA ARG A 127 -14.91 -1.36 -3.65
C ARG A 127 -14.03 -1.57 -2.42
N PRO A 128 -14.11 -2.74 -1.77
CA PRO A 128 -13.30 -3.03 -0.60
C PRO A 128 -11.81 -3.15 -0.94
N ILE A 129 -10.96 -2.64 -0.03
CA ILE A 129 -9.50 -2.78 -0.09
C ILE A 129 -9.10 -3.80 0.97
N TYR A 130 -8.44 -4.89 0.55
CA TYR A 130 -7.99 -5.94 1.44
C TYR A 130 -6.48 -5.91 1.63
N PRO A 131 -5.97 -6.12 2.86
CA PRO A 131 -4.54 -6.26 3.08
C PRO A 131 -4.02 -7.61 2.58
N ILE A 132 -2.81 -7.59 2.00
CA ILE A 132 -2.01 -8.75 1.64
C ILE A 132 -1.28 -9.22 2.90
N LYS A 133 -1.78 -10.29 3.54
CA LYS A 133 -1.16 -10.87 4.74
C LYS A 133 -0.25 -12.06 4.46
N ASN A 134 -0.31 -12.62 3.24
CA ASN A 134 0.51 -13.76 2.86
C ASN A 134 1.79 -13.25 2.17
N ALA A 135 2.93 -13.49 2.80
CA ALA A 135 4.26 -13.05 2.35
C ALA A 135 4.59 -13.49 0.91
N THR A 136 4.06 -14.61 0.44
CA THR A 136 4.26 -15.10 -0.94
C THR A 136 3.62 -14.18 -1.99
N TYR A 137 2.59 -13.41 -1.61
CA TYR A 137 1.93 -12.45 -2.49
C TYR A 137 2.37 -11.01 -2.24
N GLN A 138 3.17 -10.77 -1.19
CA GLN A 138 3.74 -9.46 -0.96
C GLN A 138 4.83 -9.22 -2.03
N GLY A 139 4.80 -8.04 -2.66
CA GLY A 139 5.84 -7.66 -3.62
C GLY A 139 7.22 -7.55 -2.96
N ALA A 140 8.25 -7.22 -3.74
CA ALA A 140 9.64 -7.14 -3.26
C ALA A 140 9.87 -6.19 -2.06
N ALA A 141 8.95 -5.26 -1.81
CA ALA A 141 8.98 -4.33 -0.69
C ALA A 141 8.21 -4.83 0.55
N GLU A 142 7.74 -6.07 0.55
CA GLU A 142 7.02 -6.76 1.65
C GLU A 142 5.83 -5.95 2.20
N ARG A 143 5.16 -5.19 1.31
CA ARG A 143 4.06 -4.30 1.70
C ARG A 143 2.75 -5.08 1.83
N ASN A 144 1.96 -4.69 2.82
CA ASN A 144 0.62 -5.21 3.07
C ASN A 144 -0.42 -4.72 2.05
N TYR A 145 -0.08 -3.79 1.16
CA TYR A 145 -1.00 -3.23 0.16
C TYR A 145 -0.30 -3.10 -1.19
N ASP A 146 -1.10 -3.14 -2.26
CA ASP A 146 -0.60 -2.95 -3.62
C ASP A 146 0.11 -1.60 -3.77
N PHE A 147 1.24 -1.60 -4.47
CA PHE A 147 2.07 -0.40 -4.67
C PHE A 147 1.27 0.81 -5.18
N ILE A 148 0.26 0.58 -6.03
CA ILE A 148 -0.59 1.65 -6.54
C ILE A 148 -1.38 2.35 -5.43
N LEU A 149 -1.89 1.61 -4.44
CA LEU A 149 -2.60 2.18 -3.29
C LEU A 149 -1.64 2.97 -2.40
N VAL A 150 -0.45 2.42 -2.14
CA VAL A 150 0.60 3.11 -1.35
C VAL A 150 0.96 4.44 -2.01
N ARG A 151 1.14 4.45 -3.34
CA ARG A 151 1.52 5.64 -4.10
C ARG A 151 0.41 6.70 -4.14
N ILE A 152 -0.84 6.29 -4.36
CA ILE A 152 -1.98 7.21 -4.34
C ILE A 152 -2.11 7.87 -2.96
N ASN A 153 -2.02 7.09 -1.88
CA ASN A 153 -2.14 7.63 -0.53
C ASN A 153 -1.05 8.66 -0.23
N ALA A 154 0.18 8.38 -0.63
CA ALA A 154 1.28 9.33 -0.49
C ALA A 154 1.08 10.62 -1.30
N ILE A 155 0.58 10.52 -2.54
CA ILE A 155 0.31 11.70 -3.39
C ILE A 155 -0.75 12.60 -2.75
N LEU A 156 -1.86 12.03 -2.29
CA LEU A 156 -2.94 12.79 -1.64
C LEU A 156 -2.46 13.41 -0.32
N ALA A 157 -1.69 12.67 0.48
CA ALA A 157 -1.14 13.20 1.73
C ALA A 157 -0.21 14.39 1.49
N VAL A 158 0.68 14.30 0.48
CA VAL A 158 1.56 15.42 0.12
C VAL A 158 0.78 16.61 -0.42
N ALA A 159 -0.28 16.39 -1.20
CA ALA A 159 -1.14 17.49 -1.66
C ALA A 159 -1.81 18.21 -0.48
N ASN A 160 -2.32 17.48 0.51
CA ASN A 160 -2.94 18.06 1.71
C ASN A 160 -1.94 18.85 2.55
N LEU A 161 -0.69 18.38 2.68
CA LEU A 161 0.38 19.12 3.34
C LEU A 161 0.75 20.41 2.59
N ALA A 162 0.81 20.36 1.26
CA ALA A 162 1.17 21.50 0.42
C ALA A 162 0.08 22.59 0.35
N LEU A 163 -1.19 22.23 0.56
CA LEU A 163 -2.35 23.09 0.33
C LEU A 163 -2.29 24.43 1.08
N ARG A 164 -1.76 24.42 2.32
CA ARG A 164 -1.63 25.63 3.13
C ARG A 164 -0.58 26.59 2.59
N THR A 165 0.46 26.08 1.96
CA THR A 165 1.62 26.87 1.52
C THR A 165 1.52 27.30 0.06
N ASP A 166 1.07 26.39 -0.79
CA ASP A 166 1.07 26.54 -2.24
C ASP A 166 -0.14 25.78 -2.79
N PRO A 167 -1.31 26.44 -2.87
CA PRO A 167 -2.53 25.78 -3.34
C PRO A 167 -2.45 25.36 -4.80
N GLU A 168 -1.63 26.02 -5.63
CA GLU A 168 -1.47 25.67 -7.04
C GLU A 168 -0.67 24.37 -7.17
N ARG A 169 0.48 24.28 -6.51
CA ARG A 169 1.27 23.04 -6.48
C ARG A 169 0.51 21.90 -5.82
N ALA A 170 -0.27 22.17 -4.79
CA ALA A 170 -1.13 21.17 -4.17
C ALA A 170 -2.16 20.61 -5.17
N ALA A 171 -2.78 21.47 -5.98
CA ALA A 171 -3.71 21.04 -7.03
C ALA A 171 -3.02 20.20 -8.12
N GLU A 172 -1.82 20.58 -8.55
CA GLU A 172 -1.03 19.80 -9.52
C GLU A 172 -0.67 18.40 -8.99
N ILE A 173 -0.21 18.30 -7.74
CA ILE A 173 0.11 17.01 -7.10
C ILE A 173 -1.16 16.17 -6.95
N ARG A 174 -2.26 16.79 -6.49
CA ARG A 174 -3.55 16.11 -6.36
C ARG A 174 -4.05 15.57 -7.70
N ALA A 175 -3.85 16.31 -8.79
CA ALA A 175 -4.20 15.90 -10.15
C ALA A 175 -3.49 14.60 -10.62
N LEU A 176 -2.37 14.22 -10.01
CA LEU A 176 -1.73 12.92 -10.28
C LEU A 176 -2.53 11.75 -9.70
N ALA A 177 -3.25 11.98 -8.59
CA ALA A 177 -4.10 10.97 -7.94
C ALA A 177 -5.55 11.04 -8.44
N ILE A 178 -6.17 12.22 -8.43
CA ILE A 178 -7.56 12.47 -8.83
C ILE A 178 -7.57 13.65 -9.78
N ASN A 179 -8.01 13.44 -11.01
CA ASN A 179 -8.10 14.50 -12.02
C ASN A 179 -9.53 14.56 -12.56
N ASP A 180 -10.35 15.47 -12.03
CA ASP A 180 -11.76 15.57 -12.40
C ASP A 180 -11.98 15.98 -13.86
N GLU A 181 -11.01 16.66 -14.49
CA GLU A 181 -11.12 17.15 -15.87
C GLU A 181 -10.83 16.05 -16.91
N THR A 182 -9.78 15.26 -16.69
CA THR A 182 -9.33 14.23 -17.65
C THR A 182 -9.73 12.83 -17.23
N GLY A 183 -10.03 12.62 -15.93
CA GLY A 183 -10.23 11.31 -15.32
C GLY A 183 -9.03 10.38 -15.47
N GLN A 184 -7.82 10.93 -15.61
CA GLN A 184 -6.57 10.18 -15.81
C GLN A 184 -5.75 10.02 -14.52
N GLY A 185 -6.25 10.51 -13.38
CA GLY A 185 -5.63 10.31 -12.08
C GLY A 185 -5.49 8.81 -11.77
N LEU A 186 -4.44 8.44 -11.03
CA LEU A 186 -4.21 7.03 -10.68
C LEU A 186 -5.40 6.40 -9.94
N LEU A 187 -6.07 7.16 -9.07
CA LEU A 187 -7.25 6.72 -8.35
C LEU A 187 -8.49 6.64 -9.27
N ASP A 188 -8.59 7.52 -10.27
CA ASP A 188 -9.65 7.45 -11.29
C ASP A 188 -9.52 6.20 -12.15
N LYS A 189 -8.30 5.88 -12.59
CA LYS A 189 -8.00 4.65 -13.35
C LYS A 189 -8.30 3.41 -12.53
N LEU A 190 -7.99 3.45 -11.23
CA LEU A 190 -8.33 2.40 -10.28
C LEU A 190 -9.87 2.25 -10.16
N ARG A 191 -10.61 3.35 -10.06
CA ARG A 191 -12.09 3.35 -10.02
C ARG A 191 -12.73 2.86 -11.32
N LYS A 192 -12.16 3.23 -12.47
CA LYS A 192 -12.56 2.75 -13.81
C LYS A 192 -12.19 1.28 -14.06
N ARG A 193 -11.48 0.66 -13.12
CA ARG A 193 -11.00 -0.72 -13.18
C ARG A 193 -10.00 -0.98 -14.32
N GLU A 194 -9.24 0.03 -14.72
CA GLU A 194 -8.08 -0.13 -15.60
C GLU A 194 -6.92 -0.81 -14.84
N TYR A 195 -6.86 -0.58 -13.52
CA TYR A 195 -6.00 -1.31 -12.60
C TYR A 195 -6.83 -2.23 -11.70
N ALA A 196 -6.35 -3.45 -11.53
CA ALA A 196 -6.91 -4.43 -10.60
C ALA A 196 -6.07 -4.49 -9.33
N LEU A 197 -6.76 -4.74 -8.21
CA LEU A 197 -6.12 -5.03 -6.93
C LEU A 197 -5.76 -6.53 -6.85
N TRP A 198 -4.86 -6.90 -5.94
CA TRP A 198 -4.33 -8.26 -5.79
C TRP A 198 -5.41 -9.35 -5.60
N ASN A 199 -6.55 -8.99 -5.00
CA ASN A 199 -7.66 -9.89 -4.73
C ASN A 199 -8.65 -10.01 -5.90
N GLU A 200 -8.52 -9.16 -6.92
CA GLU A 200 -9.46 -9.07 -8.01
C GLU A 200 -9.06 -9.95 -9.19
N THR A 201 -10.07 -10.50 -9.86
CA THR A 201 -9.90 -11.34 -11.04
C THR A 201 -9.85 -10.47 -12.31
N THR A 202 -8.76 -10.59 -13.05
CA THR A 202 -8.54 -10.02 -14.38
C THR A 202 -8.48 -11.12 -15.44
N ALA A 203 -8.61 -10.78 -16.71
CA ALA A 203 -8.40 -11.73 -17.80
C ALA A 203 -7.03 -12.44 -17.73
N LYS A 204 -6.00 -11.78 -17.17
CA LYS A 204 -4.68 -12.38 -16.94
C LYS A 204 -4.73 -13.42 -15.80
N THR A 205 -5.42 -13.14 -14.70
CA THR A 205 -5.55 -14.10 -13.60
C THR A 205 -6.46 -15.29 -13.97
N GLU A 206 -7.40 -15.08 -14.90
CA GLU A 206 -8.23 -16.17 -15.46
C GLU A 206 -7.42 -17.16 -16.30
N ASN A 207 -6.32 -16.69 -16.93
CA ASN A 207 -5.42 -17.55 -17.69
C ASN A 207 -4.50 -18.42 -16.82
N GLY A 208 -4.63 -18.33 -15.49
CA GLY A 208 -3.81 -19.08 -14.53
C GLY A 208 -2.53 -18.33 -14.17
N ILE A 209 -2.23 -18.23 -12.87
CA ILE A 209 -0.95 -17.68 -12.38
C ILE A 209 -0.09 -18.82 -11.88
N VAL A 210 1.10 -18.97 -12.47
CA VAL A 210 2.12 -19.94 -12.05
C VAL A 210 3.04 -19.31 -11.02
N GLN A 211 3.27 -20.01 -9.91
CA GLN A 211 4.23 -19.66 -8.88
C GLN A 211 5.11 -20.86 -8.55
N VAL A 212 6.42 -20.63 -8.44
CA VAL A 212 7.36 -21.63 -7.93
C VAL A 212 7.20 -21.67 -6.41
N VAL A 213 7.00 -22.85 -5.83
CA VAL A 213 6.84 -22.97 -4.38
C VAL A 213 8.02 -23.64 -3.72
N SER A 214 8.58 -24.65 -4.36
CA SER A 214 9.88 -25.19 -3.98
C SER A 214 10.58 -25.65 -5.24
N GLN A 215 11.82 -25.22 -5.43
CA GLN A 215 12.63 -25.67 -6.54
C GLN A 215 14.04 -25.86 -6.04
N ASN A 216 14.64 -27.01 -6.36
CA ASN A 216 16.01 -27.30 -5.99
C ASN A 216 16.96 -26.33 -6.72
N SER A 217 18.05 -25.94 -6.06
CA SER A 217 19.15 -25.16 -6.65
C SER A 217 19.74 -25.72 -7.95
N SER A 218 19.61 -27.03 -8.18
CA SER A 218 20.11 -27.72 -9.38
C SER A 218 19.05 -27.82 -10.49
N SER A 219 17.81 -27.43 -10.24
CA SER A 219 16.74 -27.45 -11.23
C SER A 219 16.85 -26.25 -12.16
N THR A 220 16.80 -26.52 -13.46
CA THR A 220 16.84 -25.49 -14.51
C THR A 220 15.55 -25.46 -15.34
N GLY A 221 14.74 -26.52 -15.27
CA GLY A 221 13.43 -26.59 -15.90
C GLY A 221 12.34 -25.99 -15.01
N GLY A 222 11.31 -25.41 -15.63
CA GLY A 222 10.14 -24.85 -14.93
C GLY A 222 8.89 -24.93 -15.79
N ILE A 223 7.76 -24.46 -15.29
CA ILE A 223 6.56 -24.27 -16.11
C ILE A 223 6.75 -22.97 -16.89
N SER A 224 6.70 -23.05 -18.22
CA SER A 224 6.90 -21.91 -19.10
C SER A 224 5.61 -21.18 -19.43
N ASP A 225 4.51 -21.93 -19.64
CA ASP A 225 3.22 -21.35 -19.96
C ASP A 225 2.07 -22.26 -19.55
N ILE A 226 0.88 -21.66 -19.38
CA ILE A 226 -0.38 -22.37 -19.22
C ILE A 226 -1.40 -21.73 -20.17
N LYS A 227 -1.97 -22.56 -21.04
CA LYS A 227 -2.93 -22.14 -22.04
C LYS A 227 -4.34 -22.60 -21.67
N MET A 228 -5.27 -21.67 -21.51
CA MET A 228 -6.69 -21.98 -21.31
C MET A 228 -7.38 -22.29 -22.64
N LYS A 229 -8.27 -23.28 -22.66
CA LYS A 229 -9.18 -23.56 -23.79
C LYS A 229 -10.63 -23.16 -23.48
N GLY A 230 -10.80 -22.01 -22.83
CA GLY A 230 -12.10 -21.48 -22.42
C GLY A 230 -12.09 -21.01 -20.96
N PRO A 231 -13.20 -20.44 -20.47
CA PRO A 231 -13.30 -20.01 -19.09
C PRO A 231 -13.24 -21.20 -18.13
N VAL A 232 -12.55 -21.00 -17.01
CA VAL A 232 -12.41 -22.01 -15.96
C VAL A 232 -13.76 -22.20 -15.26
N SER A 233 -14.21 -23.45 -15.10
CA SER A 233 -15.48 -23.79 -14.45
C SER A 233 -15.45 -23.80 -12.91
N THR A 234 -14.31 -23.44 -12.32
CA THR A 234 -14.08 -23.46 -10.87
C THR A 234 -13.86 -22.04 -10.35
N ASP A 235 -14.56 -21.68 -9.27
CA ASP A 235 -14.49 -20.35 -8.65
C ASP A 235 -13.07 -20.01 -8.17
N TYR A 236 -12.47 -20.90 -7.37
CA TYR A 236 -11.09 -20.80 -6.90
C TYR A 236 -10.49 -22.18 -6.64
N ASP A 237 -9.33 -22.46 -7.21
CA ASP A 237 -8.48 -23.55 -6.76
C ASP A 237 -6.99 -23.17 -6.85
N GLU A 238 -6.21 -23.69 -5.91
CA GLU A 238 -4.77 -23.60 -5.91
C GLU A 238 -4.20 -25.01 -6.17
N VAL A 239 -3.82 -25.22 -7.42
CA VAL A 239 -3.46 -26.54 -7.94
C VAL A 239 -1.97 -26.74 -7.73
N ARG A 240 -1.60 -27.88 -7.14
CA ARG A 240 -0.21 -28.26 -6.97
C ARG A 240 0.27 -29.10 -8.15
N VAL A 241 1.41 -28.74 -8.71
CA VAL A 241 2.16 -29.56 -9.66
C VAL A 241 3.45 -29.99 -8.98
N VAL A 242 3.68 -31.29 -8.85
CA VAL A 242 4.85 -31.86 -8.17
C VAL A 242 5.61 -32.73 -9.16
N VAL A 243 6.92 -32.54 -9.28
CA VAL A 243 7.77 -33.45 -10.05
C VAL A 243 7.90 -34.78 -9.30
N SER A 244 7.29 -35.82 -9.84
CA SER A 244 7.24 -37.17 -9.25
C SER A 244 8.43 -38.05 -9.63
N THR A 245 9.08 -37.75 -10.77
CA THR A 245 10.29 -38.43 -11.22
C THR A 245 11.26 -37.40 -11.77
N ALA A 246 12.49 -37.38 -11.24
CA ALA A 246 13.56 -36.51 -11.71
C ALA A 246 14.03 -36.90 -13.13
N GLY A 247 14.48 -35.92 -13.89
CA GLY A 247 15.02 -36.17 -15.23
C GLY A 247 15.37 -34.89 -15.97
N THR A 248 16.03 -35.05 -17.11
CA THR A 248 16.36 -33.95 -18.02
C THR A 248 15.44 -33.99 -19.22
N VAL A 249 14.84 -32.84 -19.54
CA VAL A 249 14.04 -32.64 -20.74
C VAL A 249 14.87 -31.81 -21.72
N SER A 250 15.27 -32.44 -22.82
CA SER A 250 16.08 -31.83 -23.89
C SER A 250 15.34 -31.86 -25.22
N ALA A 251 15.61 -30.88 -26.09
CA ALA A 251 15.06 -30.80 -27.45
C ALA A 251 15.73 -31.75 -28.45
N THR A 252 16.33 -32.85 -27.98
CA THR A 252 17.10 -33.77 -28.82
C THR A 252 16.21 -34.92 -29.30
N TYR A 253 16.29 -35.24 -30.60
CA TYR A 253 15.42 -36.23 -31.26
C TYR A 253 15.47 -37.65 -30.63
N ASP A 254 16.56 -38.00 -29.94
CA ASP A 254 16.82 -39.36 -29.42
C ASP A 254 16.72 -39.46 -27.88
N SER A 255 16.37 -38.36 -27.19
CA SER A 255 16.18 -38.40 -25.74
C SER A 255 14.74 -38.74 -25.40
N THR A 256 14.49 -39.93 -24.84
CA THR A 256 13.18 -40.24 -24.23
C THR A 256 13.05 -39.45 -22.93
N PRO A 257 12.06 -38.54 -22.78
CA PRO A 257 11.91 -37.78 -21.54
C PRO A 257 11.59 -38.71 -20.38
N THR A 258 12.36 -38.61 -19.29
CA THR A 258 12.18 -39.44 -18.09
C THR A 258 11.51 -38.72 -16.94
N ALA A 259 11.52 -37.38 -16.98
CA ALA A 259 10.92 -36.56 -15.93
C ALA A 259 9.39 -36.69 -15.97
N LYS A 260 8.77 -36.76 -14.79
CA LYS A 260 7.32 -36.92 -14.64
C LYS A 260 6.76 -35.98 -13.59
N PHE A 261 5.48 -35.65 -13.72
CA PHE A 261 4.76 -34.81 -12.77
C PHE A 261 3.41 -35.38 -12.35
N ASP A 262 3.01 -34.96 -11.16
CA ASP A 262 1.74 -35.22 -10.50
C ASP A 262 0.96 -33.93 -10.32
N VAL A 263 -0.37 -34.03 -10.28
CA VAL A 263 -1.26 -32.88 -10.11
C VAL A 263 -2.22 -33.12 -8.96
N TYR A 264 -2.28 -32.16 -8.03
CA TYR A 264 -3.19 -32.17 -6.89
C TYR A 264 -4.13 -30.97 -6.93
N VAL A 265 -5.42 -31.23 -6.75
CA VAL A 265 -6.50 -30.22 -6.70
C VAL A 265 -7.15 -30.19 -5.32
N LYS A 266 -8.01 -29.21 -5.06
CA LYS A 266 -8.83 -29.18 -3.83
C LYS A 266 -9.82 -30.34 -3.74
N ASN A 267 -10.17 -30.71 -2.52
CA ASN A 267 -11.34 -31.53 -2.19
C ASN A 267 -12.10 -30.92 -1.00
N ALA A 268 -13.09 -31.66 -0.46
CA ALA A 268 -13.87 -31.21 0.69
C ALA A 268 -13.03 -30.96 1.96
N ASP A 269 -11.87 -31.61 2.10
CA ASP A 269 -10.99 -31.51 3.27
C ASP A 269 -9.94 -30.39 3.13
N GLY A 270 -9.82 -29.78 1.95
CA GLY A 270 -8.97 -28.61 1.72
C GLY A 270 -8.25 -28.58 0.38
N LEU A 271 -7.38 -27.57 0.22
CA LEU A 271 -6.57 -27.36 -0.98
C LEU A 271 -5.47 -28.43 -1.09
N LYS A 272 -5.09 -28.79 -2.34
CA LYS A 272 -3.94 -29.67 -2.65
C LYS A 272 -4.03 -31.09 -2.06
N ARG A 273 -5.24 -31.60 -1.81
CA ARG A 273 -5.44 -32.90 -1.14
C ARG A 273 -5.72 -34.05 -2.09
N ASN A 274 -6.28 -33.78 -3.28
CA ASN A 274 -6.73 -34.83 -4.17
C ASN A 274 -5.83 -34.93 -5.41
N LYS A 275 -5.14 -36.08 -5.56
CA LYS A 275 -4.31 -36.36 -6.73
C LYS A 275 -5.20 -36.74 -7.91
N VAL A 276 -5.14 -35.96 -8.99
CA VAL A 276 -5.98 -36.15 -10.19
C VAL A 276 -5.17 -36.60 -11.42
N MET A 277 -3.87 -36.35 -11.42
CA MET A 277 -2.95 -36.89 -12.44
C MET A 277 -1.73 -37.47 -11.73
N SER A 278 -1.28 -38.64 -12.20
CA SER A 278 -0.11 -39.33 -11.66
C SER A 278 0.88 -39.66 -12.76
N ASP A 279 2.15 -39.37 -12.52
CA ASP A 279 3.29 -39.85 -13.30
C ASP A 279 3.21 -39.53 -14.80
N VAL A 280 2.71 -38.33 -15.12
CA VAL A 280 2.61 -37.83 -16.49
C VAL A 280 4.00 -37.40 -16.94
N VAL A 281 4.47 -37.94 -18.07
CA VAL A 281 5.79 -37.63 -18.62
C VAL A 281 5.85 -36.17 -19.09
N ILE A 282 6.89 -35.43 -18.73
CA ILE A 282 7.15 -34.07 -19.19
C ILE A 282 7.77 -34.13 -20.59
N THR A 283 7.05 -33.67 -21.62
CA THR A 283 7.51 -33.78 -23.02
C THR A 283 8.13 -32.51 -23.59
N GLY A 284 7.96 -31.36 -22.93
CA GLY A 284 8.36 -30.06 -23.47
C GLY A 284 7.42 -29.51 -24.56
N ALA A 285 6.28 -30.17 -24.81
CA ALA A 285 5.19 -29.67 -25.64
C ALA A 285 4.00 -29.23 -24.76
N TYR A 286 2.96 -28.64 -25.35
CA TYR A 286 1.71 -28.43 -24.65
C TYR A 286 1.05 -29.77 -24.34
N GLN A 287 0.80 -30.04 -23.06
CA GLN A 287 0.19 -31.27 -22.58
C GLN A 287 -1.14 -30.96 -21.92
N LEU A 288 -2.10 -31.89 -22.05
CA LEU A 288 -3.39 -31.75 -21.40
C LEU A 288 -3.21 -31.59 -19.89
N PHE A 289 -3.86 -30.59 -19.33
CA PHE A 289 -3.88 -30.29 -17.91
C PHE A 289 -5.34 -30.30 -17.41
N ILE A 290 -5.57 -29.83 -16.19
CA ILE A 290 -6.88 -29.81 -15.55
C ILE A 290 -7.71 -28.60 -16.00
N TYR A 291 -9.01 -28.60 -15.68
CA TYR A 291 -9.92 -27.48 -15.94
C TYR A 291 -9.90 -26.95 -17.38
N ASN A 292 -9.80 -27.86 -18.36
CA ASN A 292 -9.76 -27.55 -19.79
C ASN A 292 -8.61 -26.59 -20.17
N SER A 293 -7.42 -26.90 -19.66
CA SER A 293 -6.20 -26.18 -19.97
C SER A 293 -5.08 -27.09 -20.45
N GLU A 294 -4.02 -26.49 -20.98
CA GLU A 294 -2.79 -27.15 -21.37
C GLU A 294 -1.61 -26.51 -20.63
N ILE A 295 -0.66 -27.34 -20.20
CA ILE A 295 0.56 -26.91 -19.51
C ILE A 295 1.76 -27.10 -20.44
N LEU A 296 2.67 -26.13 -20.44
CA LEU A 296 3.95 -26.20 -21.14
C LEU A 296 5.10 -26.15 -20.14
N PHE A 297 5.92 -27.18 -20.16
CA PHE A 297 7.17 -27.24 -19.41
C PHE A 297 8.34 -26.78 -20.27
N GLY A 298 9.23 -25.99 -19.69
CA GLY A 298 10.47 -25.58 -20.33
C GLY A 298 11.47 -26.72 -20.49
N LEU A 299 12.51 -26.48 -21.29
CA LEU A 299 13.65 -27.40 -21.36
C LEU A 299 14.52 -27.22 -20.12
N GLY A 300 15.11 -28.31 -19.61
CA GLY A 300 16.00 -28.25 -18.46
C GLY A 300 15.98 -29.50 -17.59
N VAL A 301 16.61 -29.37 -16.43
CA VAL A 301 16.67 -30.40 -15.39
C VAL A 301 15.52 -30.18 -14.41
N TYR A 302 14.76 -31.24 -14.16
CA TYR A 302 13.72 -31.31 -13.14
C TYR A 302 14.18 -32.26 -12.04
N THR A 303 14.13 -31.82 -10.79
CA THR A 303 14.49 -32.65 -9.64
C THR A 303 13.25 -33.16 -8.91
N LEU A 304 13.41 -34.29 -8.21
CA LEU A 304 12.32 -34.90 -7.46
C LEU A 304 11.81 -33.94 -6.39
N ASN A 305 10.49 -33.80 -6.28
CA ASN A 305 9.81 -32.87 -5.37
C ASN A 305 10.02 -31.39 -5.68
N ASP A 306 10.38 -31.02 -6.91
CA ASP A 306 10.13 -29.64 -7.36
C ASP A 306 8.61 -29.40 -7.38
N GLU A 307 8.18 -28.28 -6.78
CA GLU A 307 6.78 -27.97 -6.55
C GLU A 307 6.41 -26.59 -7.10
N PHE A 308 5.37 -26.58 -7.93
CA PHE A 308 4.77 -25.38 -8.50
C PHE A 308 3.32 -25.27 -8.08
N SER A 309 2.84 -24.04 -7.91
CA SER A 309 1.44 -23.71 -7.64
C SER A 309 0.86 -23.00 -8.85
N VAL A 310 -0.31 -23.46 -9.28
CA VAL A 310 -1.10 -22.81 -10.34
C VAL A 310 -2.42 -22.37 -9.73
N THR A 311 -2.64 -21.06 -9.68
CA THR A 311 -3.89 -20.52 -9.18
C THR A 311 -4.88 -20.35 -10.33
N PHE A 312 -6.04 -20.98 -10.19
CA PHE A 312 -7.19 -20.81 -11.07
C PHE A 312 -8.27 -20.02 -10.36
N ARG A 313 -8.77 -18.97 -11.01
CA ARG A 313 -9.88 -18.16 -10.53
C ARG A 313 -10.83 -17.86 -11.68
N SER A 314 -12.12 -18.01 -11.41
CA SER A 314 -13.19 -17.62 -12.30
C SER A 314 -14.06 -16.60 -11.59
N SER A 315 -14.42 -15.53 -12.28
CA SER A 315 -15.43 -14.59 -11.77
C SER A 315 -16.50 -14.42 -12.83
N GLU A 316 -17.76 -14.31 -12.40
CA GLU A 316 -18.88 -14.12 -13.34
C GLU A 316 -18.74 -12.82 -14.15
N VAL A 317 -17.96 -11.84 -13.68
CA VAL A 317 -17.62 -10.61 -14.42
C VAL A 317 -16.15 -10.28 -14.21
N ALA A 318 -15.29 -10.69 -15.16
CA ALA A 318 -13.90 -10.27 -15.18
C ALA A 318 -13.79 -8.74 -15.26
N ILE A 319 -12.90 -8.16 -14.46
CA ILE A 319 -12.58 -6.73 -14.56
C ILE A 319 -12.02 -6.43 -15.96
N GLY A 320 -12.63 -5.45 -16.64
CA GLY A 320 -12.28 -5.06 -18.01
C GLY A 320 -13.06 -5.77 -19.11
N SER A 321 -13.98 -6.69 -18.79
CA SER A 321 -14.87 -7.30 -19.80
C SER A 321 -16.07 -6.40 -20.13
N ILE A 322 -16.18 -5.95 -21.38
CA ILE A 322 -17.39 -5.28 -21.88
C ILE A 322 -18.40 -6.37 -22.26
N ARG A 323 -19.48 -6.52 -21.49
CA ARG A 323 -20.65 -7.32 -21.92
C ARG A 323 -21.60 -6.42 -22.70
N SER A 324 -21.29 -6.15 -23.98
CA SER A 324 -22.25 -5.53 -24.90
C SER A 324 -23.13 -6.62 -25.51
N GLY A 325 -24.35 -6.78 -25.01
CA GLY A 325 -25.41 -7.53 -25.70
C GLY A 325 -26.25 -6.58 -26.55
N GLN A 326 -26.16 -6.67 -27.88
CA GLN A 326 -27.11 -6.02 -28.78
C GLN A 326 -28.28 -6.97 -29.04
N ILE A 327 -29.49 -6.55 -28.67
CA ILE A 327 -30.74 -7.23 -29.02
C ILE A 327 -31.23 -6.63 -30.34
N TYR A 328 -31.26 -7.43 -31.40
CA TYR A 328 -31.99 -7.08 -32.62
C TYR A 328 -33.41 -7.62 -32.50
N ARG A 329 -34.40 -6.73 -32.66
CA ARG A 329 -35.80 -7.12 -32.87
C ARG A 329 -35.97 -7.41 -34.36
N THR A 330 -36.26 -8.66 -34.69
CA THR A 330 -36.98 -9.00 -35.94
C THR A 330 -38.47 -8.84 -35.72
#